data_AF-A0A5B7V7T1-F1
#
_entry.id   AF-A0A5B7V7T1-F1
#
_cell.length_a   1.000
_cell.length_b   1.000
_cell.length_c   1.000
_cell.angle_alpha   90.00
_cell.angle_beta   90.00
_cell.angle_gamma   90.00
#
_symmetry.space_group_name_H-M   'P 1'
#
loop_
_entity.id
_entity.type
_entity.pdbx_description
1 polymer ?
#
loop_
_entity_poly.entity_id
_entity_poly.type
_entity_poly.pdbx_seq_one_letter_code
_entity_poly.pdbx_strand_id
1 'polypeptide(L)'
;MITNKTLPVQANGHILRGPAETEVMCWQGELFPHTMLTCAVCGLRTAGQIVDGDVHMPTPCALQDGITTTITLDVPSGKILVSDSLRPVYDWDDRGLAPYESALGQAQAMKAMAAIGCAFGPVLHGADLYRTGPDSYVIANPMLDEYGEPVMPDTTHLARVHSGLWAYSIADFEHWKSRGGDPATLDWTDTVVDVTPGVYQFTNHQGERGFEADSAETVIFAHVERIA
;
A
#
# COMPACT_ATOMS: atom_id res chain seq x y z
N MET A 1 -17.62 21.44 35.16
CA MET A 1 -16.96 20.14 35.25
C MET A 1 -16.90 19.58 33.84
N ILE A 2 -15.73 19.15 33.38
CA ILE A 2 -15.58 18.45 32.09
C ILE A 2 -15.56 16.96 32.41
N THR A 3 -16.36 16.18 31.71
CA THR A 3 -16.36 14.72 31.82
C THR A 3 -16.23 14.10 30.42
N ASN A 4 -15.63 12.92 30.33
CA ASN A 4 -15.57 12.18 29.07
C ASN A 4 -16.69 11.13 29.05
N LYS A 5 -17.22 10.86 27.85
CA LYS A 5 -18.11 9.74 27.56
C LYS A 5 -17.58 9.00 26.34
N THR A 6 -17.93 7.73 26.24
CA THR A 6 -17.66 6.93 25.04
C THR A 6 -18.99 6.72 24.32
N LEU A 7 -19.03 7.05 23.03
CA LEU A 7 -20.20 6.87 22.18
C LEU A 7 -19.86 5.98 20.98
N PRO A 8 -20.81 5.16 20.48
CA PRO A 8 -20.61 4.36 19.29
C PRO A 8 -20.46 5.26 18.05
N VAL A 9 -19.75 4.73 17.05
CA VAL A 9 -19.45 5.45 15.81
C VAL A 9 -20.24 4.84 14.64
N GLN A 10 -21.03 5.67 13.97
CA GLN A 10 -21.71 5.34 12.73
C GLN A 10 -20.83 5.73 11.54
N ALA A 11 -20.14 4.72 10.99
CA ALA A 11 -19.06 4.94 10.04
C ALA A 11 -19.53 5.38 8.63
N ASN A 12 -20.82 5.29 8.29
CA ASN A 12 -21.36 5.76 6.99
C ASN A 12 -20.56 5.26 5.75
N GLY A 13 -20.25 3.97 5.72
CA GLY A 13 -19.46 3.35 4.66
C GLY A 13 -17.94 3.60 4.71
N HIS A 14 -17.44 4.32 5.71
CA HIS A 14 -15.99 4.45 5.95
C HIS A 14 -15.42 3.23 6.68
N ILE A 15 -14.18 2.87 6.35
CA ILE A 15 -13.37 1.93 7.15
C ILE A 15 -12.52 2.79 8.08
N LEU A 16 -12.86 2.85 9.36
CA LEU A 16 -12.20 3.77 10.29
C LEU A 16 -10.93 3.18 10.88
N ARG A 17 -9.87 3.99 10.94
CA ARG A 17 -8.66 3.69 11.72
C ARG A 17 -8.93 4.00 13.18
N GLY A 18 -9.47 3.04 13.92
CA GLY A 18 -9.77 3.20 15.33
C GLY A 18 -10.90 2.30 15.83
N PRO A 19 -11.21 2.37 17.13
CA PRO A 19 -12.29 1.60 17.74
C PRO A 19 -13.67 1.96 17.16
N ALA A 20 -14.62 1.02 17.28
CA ALA A 20 -16.03 1.22 16.90
C ALA A 20 -16.77 2.24 17.78
N GLU A 21 -16.12 2.72 18.83
CA GLU A 21 -16.61 3.74 19.75
C GLU A 21 -15.53 4.82 19.92
N THR A 22 -15.91 6.05 20.26
CA THR A 22 -14.96 7.15 20.41
C THR A 22 -15.27 8.02 21.62
N GLU A 23 -14.23 8.64 22.17
CA GLU A 23 -14.39 9.55 23.29
C GLU A 23 -14.99 10.88 22.82
N VAL A 24 -15.98 11.36 23.57
CA VAL A 24 -16.57 12.67 23.44
C VAL A 24 -16.44 13.43 24.75
N MET A 25 -16.19 14.71 24.65
CA MET A 25 -16.11 15.62 25.78
C MET A 25 -17.52 16.14 26.11
N CYS A 26 -17.93 16.01 27.36
CA CYS A 26 -19.12 16.63 27.89
C CYS A 26 -18.74 17.90 28.66
N TRP A 27 -19.20 19.05 28.17
CA TRP A 27 -19.01 20.34 28.83
C TRP A 27 -20.35 21.06 28.96
N GLN A 28 -20.73 21.38 30.20
CA GLN A 28 -22.01 22.02 30.52
C GLN A 28 -23.26 21.26 30.02
N GLY A 29 -23.16 19.93 29.87
CA GLY A 29 -24.24 19.08 29.38
C GLY A 29 -24.28 18.91 27.86
N GLU A 30 -23.47 19.66 27.12
CA GLU A 30 -23.28 19.52 25.67
C GLU A 30 -22.14 18.55 25.37
N LEU A 31 -22.30 17.78 24.29
CA LEU A 31 -21.34 16.78 23.84
C LEU A 31 -20.57 17.32 22.64
N PHE A 32 -19.24 17.16 22.67
CA PHE A 32 -18.33 17.58 21.63
C PHE A 32 -17.45 16.39 21.24
N PRO A 33 -17.23 16.13 19.94
CA PRO A 33 -16.31 15.06 19.57
C PRO A 33 -14.90 15.42 20.02
N HIS A 34 -14.24 14.50 20.72
CA HIS A 34 -12.90 14.73 21.25
C HIS A 34 -11.81 14.18 20.32
N THR A 35 -12.13 13.13 19.57
CA THR A 35 -11.21 12.41 18.70
C THR A 35 -11.50 12.67 17.22
N MET A 36 -10.45 12.82 16.43
CA MET A 36 -10.58 12.84 14.97
C MET A 36 -10.68 11.42 14.44
N LEU A 37 -11.80 11.11 13.79
CA LEU A 37 -11.99 9.89 13.03
C LEU A 37 -11.27 10.02 11.68
N THR A 38 -10.60 8.96 11.24
CA THR A 38 -9.89 8.92 9.96
C THR A 38 -10.27 7.69 9.18
N CYS A 39 -10.70 7.86 7.93
CA CYS A 39 -10.99 6.74 7.03
C CYS A 39 -9.70 6.17 6.43
N ALA A 40 -9.49 4.86 6.58
CA ALA A 40 -8.36 4.13 6.02
C ALA A 40 -8.35 4.10 4.48
N VAL A 41 -9.50 4.29 3.83
CA VAL A 41 -9.61 4.21 2.36
C VAL A 41 -9.48 5.60 1.73
N CYS A 42 -10.42 6.51 1.99
CA CYS A 42 -10.42 7.83 1.34
C CYS A 42 -9.57 8.89 2.05
N GLY A 43 -9.06 8.61 3.26
CA GLY A 43 -8.23 9.55 4.01
C GLY A 43 -9.00 10.71 4.64
N LEU A 44 -10.33 10.75 4.56
CA LEU A 44 -11.13 11.77 5.23
C LEU A 44 -10.86 11.76 6.73
N ARG A 45 -10.48 12.93 7.26
CA ARG A 45 -10.25 13.16 8.69
C ARG A 45 -11.27 14.16 9.22
N THR A 46 -12.13 13.74 10.14
CA THR A 46 -13.21 14.59 10.69
C THR A 46 -13.48 14.27 12.15
N ALA A 47 -14.00 15.24 12.90
CA ALA A 47 -14.45 15.04 14.28
C ALA A 47 -15.76 14.22 14.34
N GLY A 48 -16.46 14.04 13.21
CA GLY A 48 -17.79 13.46 13.21
C GLY A 48 -18.85 14.45 13.72
N GLN A 49 -20.11 14.03 13.70
CA GLN A 49 -21.25 14.80 14.21
C GLN A 49 -22.00 13.96 15.24
N ILE A 50 -22.31 14.55 16.40
CA ILE A 50 -23.08 13.85 17.43
C ILE A 50 -24.56 13.96 17.08
N VAL A 51 -25.22 12.82 16.86
CA VAL A 51 -26.64 12.73 16.49
C VAL A 51 -27.25 11.61 17.32
N ASP A 52 -28.34 11.90 18.03
CA ASP A 52 -29.11 10.92 18.81
C ASP A 52 -28.30 10.03 19.78
N GLY A 53 -27.15 10.52 20.26
CA GLY A 53 -26.27 9.79 21.18
C GLY A 53 -25.15 8.99 20.51
N ASP A 54 -25.01 9.07 19.19
CA ASP A 54 -23.97 8.41 18.40
C ASP A 54 -23.07 9.45 17.72
N VAL A 55 -21.86 9.06 17.31
CA VAL A 55 -20.96 9.90 16.48
C VAL A 55 -21.03 9.43 15.03
N HIS A 56 -21.52 10.30 14.14
CA HIS A 56 -21.72 10.00 12.73
C HIS A 56 -20.64 10.61 11.85
N MET A 57 -20.17 9.85 10.86
CA MET A 57 -19.43 10.42 9.74
C MET A 57 -20.39 11.25 8.87
N PRO A 58 -20.13 12.57 8.71
CA PRO A 58 -21.10 13.52 8.14
C PRO A 58 -21.39 13.26 6.65
N THR A 59 -20.45 12.65 5.94
CA THR A 59 -20.56 12.31 4.52
C THR A 59 -20.22 10.84 4.31
N PRO A 60 -20.90 10.14 3.38
CA PRO A 60 -20.57 8.77 3.07
C PRO A 60 -19.16 8.69 2.46
N CYS A 61 -18.47 7.56 2.67
CA CYS A 61 -17.20 7.34 1.97
C CYS A 61 -17.46 7.27 0.46
N ALA A 62 -16.64 7.96 -0.33
CA ALA A 62 -16.72 7.91 -1.79
C ALA A 62 -16.13 6.61 -2.37
N LEU A 63 -15.40 5.84 -1.55
CA LEU A 63 -14.65 4.64 -1.93
C LEU A 63 -15.03 3.47 -1.03
N GLN A 64 -16.33 3.15 -0.99
CA GLN A 64 -16.86 2.14 -0.05
C GLN A 64 -16.37 0.72 -0.39
N ASP A 65 -16.06 0.47 -1.66
CA ASP A 65 -15.64 -0.84 -2.16
C ASP A 65 -14.11 -1.01 -2.14
N GLY A 66 -13.38 -0.02 -1.63
CA GLY A 66 -11.92 -0.01 -1.65
C GLY A 66 -11.35 0.43 -3.01
N ILE A 67 -10.09 0.12 -3.24
CA ILE A 67 -9.32 0.51 -4.43
C ILE A 67 -8.38 -0.62 -4.83
N THR A 68 -8.63 -1.22 -5.99
CA THR A 68 -7.60 -1.98 -6.72
C THR A 68 -6.80 -0.99 -7.58
N THR A 69 -5.47 -0.98 -7.44
CA THR A 69 -4.63 -0.04 -8.20
C THR A 69 -3.86 -0.77 -9.28
N THR A 70 -4.08 -0.37 -10.54
CA THR A 70 -3.32 -0.87 -11.68
C THR A 70 -2.34 0.18 -12.19
N ILE A 71 -1.10 -0.23 -12.40
CA ILE A 71 -0.03 0.56 -13.03
C ILE A 71 0.71 -0.29 -14.06
N THR A 72 1.47 0.36 -14.95
CA THR A 72 2.32 -0.31 -15.94
C THR A 72 3.78 0.12 -15.80
N LEU A 73 4.71 -0.79 -16.09
CA LEU A 73 6.14 -0.54 -16.16
C LEU A 73 6.69 -1.05 -17.49
N ASP A 74 7.40 -0.20 -18.23
CA ASP A 74 8.12 -0.60 -19.43
C ASP A 74 9.51 -1.12 -19.04
N VAL A 75 9.86 -2.33 -19.49
CA VAL A 75 11.10 -3.04 -19.19
C VAL A 75 11.76 -3.50 -20.49
N PRO A 76 12.23 -2.57 -21.34
CA PRO A 76 12.84 -2.93 -22.63
C PRO A 76 14.20 -3.62 -22.45
N SER A 77 14.86 -3.47 -21.29
CA SER A 77 16.17 -4.07 -21.04
C SER A 77 16.12 -5.58 -20.75
N GLY A 78 14.93 -6.11 -20.40
CA GLY A 78 14.80 -7.46 -19.86
C GLY A 78 15.41 -7.62 -18.46
N LYS A 79 15.63 -6.52 -17.73
CA LYS A 79 16.15 -6.51 -16.36
C LYS A 79 15.35 -5.55 -15.51
N ILE A 80 14.82 -6.05 -14.40
CA ILE A 80 14.23 -5.20 -13.36
C ILE A 80 15.17 -5.09 -12.17
N LEU A 81 15.25 -3.89 -11.59
CA LEU A 81 15.81 -3.66 -10.27
C LEU A 81 14.68 -3.70 -9.25
N VAL A 82 14.78 -4.59 -8.27
CA VAL A 82 13.89 -4.67 -7.10
C VAL A 82 14.64 -4.11 -5.91
N SER A 83 14.00 -3.20 -5.18
CA SER A 83 14.57 -2.52 -4.02
C SER A 83 13.48 -2.07 -3.04
N ASP A 84 13.84 -1.85 -1.78
CA ASP A 84 12.96 -1.24 -0.78
C ASP A 84 12.53 0.18 -1.20
N SER A 85 13.45 0.94 -1.80
CA SER A 85 13.15 2.32 -2.19
C SER A 85 14.09 2.85 -3.27
N LEU A 86 13.51 3.04 -4.46
CA LEU A 86 14.19 3.73 -5.56
C LEU A 86 13.94 5.26 -5.56
N ARG A 87 13.30 5.79 -4.51
CA ARG A 87 12.93 7.22 -4.38
C ARG A 87 14.09 8.21 -4.54
N PRO A 88 15.34 7.91 -4.14
CA PRO A 88 16.46 8.81 -4.40
C PRO A 88 16.72 9.09 -5.90
N VAL A 89 16.28 8.20 -6.80
CA VAL A 89 16.40 8.34 -8.26
C VAL A 89 15.04 8.69 -8.91
N TYR A 90 13.96 8.20 -8.32
CA TYR A 90 12.59 8.41 -8.75
C TYR A 90 11.86 9.29 -7.73
N ASP A 91 12.11 10.58 -7.80
CA ASP A 91 11.40 11.58 -7.00
C ASP A 91 10.09 11.98 -7.70
N TRP A 92 9.03 12.15 -6.92
CA TRP A 92 7.72 12.59 -7.41
C TRP A 92 7.17 13.73 -6.56
N ASP A 93 6.34 14.56 -7.19
CA ASP A 93 5.63 15.63 -6.49
C ASP A 93 4.43 15.03 -5.74
N ASP A 94 4.51 15.00 -4.41
CA ASP A 94 3.43 14.52 -3.54
C ASP A 94 2.43 15.62 -3.20
N ARG A 95 2.64 16.86 -3.67
CA ARG A 95 1.73 17.99 -3.39
C ARG A 95 0.38 17.75 -4.03
N GLY A 96 -0.66 17.73 -3.20
CA GLY A 96 -2.03 17.55 -3.64
C GLY A 96 -2.49 16.09 -3.68
N LEU A 97 -1.65 15.14 -3.24
CA LEU A 97 -2.10 13.79 -2.97
C LEU A 97 -2.87 13.72 -1.65
N ALA A 98 -3.78 12.77 -1.55
CA ALA A 98 -4.38 12.39 -0.28
C ALA A 98 -3.30 11.86 0.68
N PRO A 99 -3.54 11.87 2.00
CA PRO A 99 -2.58 11.33 2.97
C PRO A 99 -2.14 9.92 2.59
N TYR A 100 -0.83 9.66 2.59
CA TYR A 100 -0.25 8.36 2.18
C TYR A 100 -0.71 7.21 3.09
N GLU A 101 -1.17 7.51 4.30
CA GLU A 101 -1.79 6.55 5.19
C GLU A 101 -3.20 6.13 4.74
N SER A 102 -3.73 6.65 3.63
CA SER A 102 -5.00 6.20 3.06
C SER A 102 -4.77 5.36 1.81
N ALA A 103 -5.66 4.40 1.53
CA ALA A 103 -5.60 3.64 0.28
C ALA A 103 -5.62 4.56 -0.95
N LEU A 104 -6.36 5.66 -0.91
CA LEU A 104 -6.38 6.68 -1.97
C LEU A 104 -5.01 7.35 -2.14
N GLY A 105 -4.37 7.77 -1.06
CA GLY A 105 -3.04 8.38 -1.10
C GLY A 105 -1.99 7.41 -1.63
N GLN A 106 -2.05 6.13 -1.21
CA GLN A 106 -1.19 5.06 -1.74
C GLN A 106 -1.42 4.87 -3.24
N ALA A 107 -2.67 4.70 -3.68
CA ALA A 107 -3.01 4.54 -5.09
C ALA A 107 -2.52 5.72 -5.96
N GLN A 108 -2.61 6.94 -5.44
CA GLN A 108 -2.11 8.13 -6.14
C GLN A 108 -0.58 8.15 -6.21
N ALA A 109 0.11 7.83 -5.11
CA ALA A 109 1.57 7.74 -5.09
C ALA A 109 2.09 6.65 -6.06
N MET A 110 1.43 5.49 -6.09
CA MET A 110 1.75 4.41 -7.05
C MET A 110 1.64 4.89 -8.50
N LYS A 111 0.56 5.60 -8.85
CA LYS A 111 0.37 6.15 -10.19
C LYS A 111 1.39 7.24 -10.53
N ALA A 112 1.74 8.09 -9.57
CA ALA A 112 2.75 9.13 -9.75
C ALA A 112 4.14 8.52 -10.00
N MET A 113 4.52 7.49 -9.23
CA MET A 113 5.75 6.74 -9.41
C MET A 113 5.79 5.99 -10.75
N ALA A 114 4.69 5.34 -11.12
CA ALA A 114 4.60 4.65 -12.40
C ALA A 114 4.78 5.60 -13.58
N ALA A 115 4.22 6.80 -13.49
CA ALA A 115 4.35 7.83 -14.53
C ALA A 115 5.80 8.28 -14.78
N ILE A 116 6.70 8.07 -13.81
CA ILE A 116 8.13 8.37 -13.94
C ILE A 116 8.99 7.10 -14.12
N GLY A 117 8.37 5.95 -14.40
CA GLY A 117 9.06 4.70 -14.74
C GLY A 117 9.47 3.85 -13.54
N CYS A 118 8.77 3.96 -12.41
CA CYS A 118 8.99 3.13 -11.23
C CYS A 118 7.67 2.53 -10.73
N ALA A 119 7.56 1.21 -10.73
CA ALA A 119 6.48 0.51 -10.06
C ALA A 119 6.73 0.53 -8.55
N PHE A 120 5.88 1.25 -7.84
CA PHE A 120 5.92 1.37 -6.38
C PHE A 120 4.62 0.78 -5.82
N GLY A 121 4.69 0.18 -4.63
CA GLY A 121 3.49 -0.25 -3.93
C GLY A 121 3.74 -0.50 -2.45
N PRO A 122 2.75 -0.21 -1.58
CA PRO A 122 2.86 -0.48 -0.16
C PRO A 122 2.90 -1.99 0.12
N VAL A 123 3.66 -2.38 1.16
CA VAL A 123 3.69 -3.72 1.77
C VAL A 123 3.84 -3.53 3.27
N LEU A 124 3.00 -4.12 4.13
CA LEU A 124 3.07 -3.82 5.57
C LEU A 124 4.32 -4.42 6.23
N HIS A 125 4.50 -5.74 6.10
CA HIS A 125 5.47 -6.49 6.89
C HIS A 125 6.35 -7.38 6.03
N GLY A 126 7.15 -6.75 5.17
CA GLY A 126 7.99 -7.45 4.21
C GLY A 126 7.16 -8.08 3.10
N ALA A 127 7.77 -8.20 1.94
CA ALA A 127 7.20 -8.95 0.84
C ALA A 127 8.36 -9.39 -0.05
N ASP A 128 8.20 -10.47 -0.77
CA ASP A 128 9.21 -10.91 -1.71
C ASP A 128 8.59 -11.01 -3.10
N LEU A 129 9.44 -10.90 -4.13
CA LEU A 129 9.06 -11.11 -5.50
C LEU A 129 9.20 -12.60 -5.84
N TYR A 130 8.11 -13.20 -6.30
CA TYR A 130 8.07 -14.60 -6.73
C TYR A 130 7.69 -14.71 -8.19
N ARG A 131 8.36 -15.57 -8.94
CA ARG A 131 7.95 -16.00 -10.27
C ARG A 131 6.89 -17.10 -10.16
N THR A 132 5.74 -16.90 -10.80
CA THR A 132 4.62 -17.87 -10.86
C THR A 132 4.43 -18.46 -12.26
N GLY A 133 5.09 -17.90 -13.27
CA GLY A 133 5.14 -18.41 -14.64
C GLY A 133 6.24 -17.72 -15.46
N PRO A 134 6.38 -18.01 -16.77
CA PRO A 134 7.42 -17.39 -17.60
C PRO A 134 7.38 -15.86 -17.59
N ASP A 135 6.18 -15.30 -17.64
CA ASP A 135 5.90 -13.86 -17.73
C ASP A 135 4.93 -13.39 -16.62
N SER A 136 4.86 -14.15 -15.52
CA SER A 136 3.92 -13.93 -14.41
C SER A 136 4.64 -13.99 -13.07
N TYR A 137 4.35 -13.02 -12.21
CA TYR A 137 4.99 -12.82 -10.92
C TYR A 137 3.98 -12.32 -9.89
N VAL A 138 4.33 -12.43 -8.62
CA VAL A 138 3.58 -11.85 -7.51
C VAL A 138 4.52 -11.22 -6.51
N ILE A 139 4.05 -10.16 -5.86
CA ILE A 139 4.66 -9.57 -4.68
C ILE A 139 3.83 -10.04 -3.50
N ALA A 140 4.43 -10.86 -2.64
CA ALA A 140 3.69 -11.58 -1.61
C ALA A 140 4.47 -11.68 -0.31
N ASN A 141 3.74 -11.72 0.80
CA ASN A 141 4.25 -12.24 2.07
C ASN A 141 3.76 -13.69 2.20
N PRO A 142 4.63 -14.69 2.07
CA PRO A 142 4.23 -16.09 2.13
C PRO A 142 3.85 -16.51 3.56
N MET A 143 3.02 -17.54 3.65
CA MET A 143 2.88 -18.28 4.90
C MET A 143 4.23 -18.85 5.36
N LEU A 144 4.42 -18.93 6.67
CA LEU A 144 5.61 -19.54 7.27
C LEU A 144 5.34 -21.01 7.65
N ASP A 145 6.33 -21.87 7.48
CA ASP A 145 6.28 -23.24 8.01
C ASP A 145 6.55 -23.31 9.53
N GLU A 146 6.62 -24.52 10.08
CA GLU A 146 6.88 -24.74 11.50
C GLU A 146 8.25 -24.25 11.99
N TYR A 147 9.19 -23.98 11.07
CA TYR A 147 10.51 -23.44 11.35
C TYR A 147 10.59 -21.93 11.13
N GLY A 148 9.50 -21.29 10.69
CA GLY A 148 9.47 -19.88 10.36
C GLY A 148 10.02 -19.56 8.97
N GLU A 149 10.18 -20.57 8.11
CA GLU A 149 10.67 -20.38 6.75
C GLU A 149 9.50 -20.08 5.79
N PRO A 150 9.68 -19.15 4.84
CA PRO A 150 8.65 -18.80 3.87
C PRO A 150 8.31 -19.96 2.93
N VAL A 151 7.02 -20.28 2.81
CA VAL A 151 6.52 -21.34 1.92
C VAL A 151 5.55 -20.78 0.89
N MET A 152 5.93 -20.87 -0.38
CA MET A 152 5.08 -20.55 -1.53
C MET A 152 5.24 -21.61 -2.63
N PRO A 153 4.39 -22.66 -2.65
CA PRO A 153 4.50 -23.78 -3.59
C PRO A 153 4.44 -23.32 -5.05
N ASP A 154 5.09 -24.08 -5.94
CA ASP A 154 5.07 -23.84 -7.40
C ASP A 154 5.57 -22.45 -7.83
N THR A 155 6.39 -21.80 -7.00
CA THR A 155 7.01 -20.51 -7.31
C THR A 155 8.53 -20.53 -7.19
N THR A 156 9.19 -19.55 -7.81
CA THR A 156 10.62 -19.29 -7.62
C THR A 156 10.80 -17.94 -6.94
N HIS A 157 11.42 -17.92 -5.76
CA HIS A 157 11.82 -16.68 -5.10
C HIS A 157 12.91 -15.97 -5.91
N LEU A 158 12.70 -14.67 -6.20
CA LEU A 158 13.59 -13.89 -7.05
C LEU A 158 14.31 -12.79 -6.30
N ALA A 159 13.61 -12.08 -5.42
CA ALA A 159 14.14 -10.93 -4.71
C ALA A 159 13.38 -10.72 -3.41
N ARG A 160 14.10 -10.28 -2.38
CA ARG A 160 13.49 -9.87 -1.11
C ARG A 160 13.18 -8.37 -1.15
N VAL A 161 12.00 -7.98 -0.66
CA VAL A 161 11.69 -6.58 -0.33
C VAL A 161 11.62 -6.49 1.19
N HIS A 162 12.63 -5.82 1.74
CA HIS A 162 12.79 -5.73 3.18
C HIS A 162 11.77 -4.76 3.79
N SER A 163 11.38 -5.05 5.03
CA SER A 163 10.26 -4.40 5.73
C SER A 163 10.57 -2.99 6.24
N GLY A 164 11.76 -2.45 5.95
CA GLY A 164 12.24 -1.20 6.54
C GLY A 164 11.45 0.03 6.11
N LEU A 165 10.85 0.00 4.92
CA LEU A 165 10.13 1.13 4.33
C LEU A 165 8.66 0.84 3.99
N TRP A 166 8.15 -0.34 4.38
CA TRP A 166 6.78 -0.77 4.16
C TRP A 166 6.29 -0.58 2.71
N ALA A 167 7.18 -0.76 1.74
CA ALA A 167 6.91 -0.64 0.32
C ALA A 167 7.93 -1.41 -0.51
N TYR A 168 7.55 -1.77 -1.74
CA TYR A 168 8.47 -2.18 -2.79
C TYR A 168 8.66 -1.07 -3.82
N SER A 169 9.82 -1.07 -4.48
CA SER A 169 10.11 -0.26 -5.65
C SER A 169 10.77 -1.11 -6.74
N ILE A 170 10.22 -1.09 -7.95
CA ILE A 170 10.69 -1.87 -9.09
C ILE A 170 10.79 -0.96 -10.31
N ALA A 171 11.92 -1.00 -11.01
CA ALA A 171 12.09 -0.25 -12.25
C ALA A 171 12.91 -1.05 -13.28
N ASP A 172 12.83 -0.67 -14.55
CA ASP A 172 13.79 -1.12 -15.54
C ASP A 172 15.21 -0.68 -15.14
N PHE A 173 16.15 -1.63 -15.17
CA PHE A 173 17.50 -1.40 -14.68
C PHE A 173 18.27 -0.37 -15.51
N GLU A 174 18.10 -0.36 -16.83
CA GLU A 174 18.75 0.61 -17.71
C GLU A 174 18.12 1.99 -17.56
N HIS A 175 16.81 2.06 -17.39
CA HIS A 175 16.12 3.32 -17.10
C HIS A 175 16.59 3.93 -15.78
N TRP A 176 16.70 3.13 -14.70
CA TRP A 176 17.24 3.59 -13.43
C TRP A 176 18.66 4.15 -13.56
N LYS A 177 19.56 3.45 -14.28
CA LYS A 177 20.91 3.97 -14.57
C LYS A 177 20.87 5.28 -15.35
N SER A 178 19.99 5.38 -16.36
CA SER A 178 19.87 6.59 -17.17
C SER A 178 19.43 7.83 -16.37
N ARG A 179 18.76 7.61 -15.23
CA ARG A 179 18.34 8.65 -14.29
C ARG A 179 19.38 8.97 -13.21
N GLY A 180 20.59 8.43 -13.33
CA GLY A 180 21.69 8.66 -12.41
C GLY A 180 21.87 7.58 -11.34
N GLY A 181 21.15 6.45 -11.45
CA GLY A 181 21.43 5.26 -10.64
C GLY A 181 22.83 4.70 -10.91
N ASP A 182 23.53 4.28 -9.86
CA ASP A 182 24.88 3.71 -9.94
C ASP A 182 24.88 2.26 -9.43
N PRO A 183 25.11 1.25 -10.29
CA PRO A 183 25.18 -0.15 -9.87
C PRO A 183 26.19 -0.42 -8.75
N ALA A 184 27.23 0.41 -8.62
CA ALA A 184 28.23 0.27 -7.56
C ALA A 184 27.69 0.65 -6.17
N THR A 185 26.54 1.33 -6.09
CA THR A 185 25.89 1.70 -4.83
C THR A 185 24.78 0.76 -4.41
N LEU A 186 24.48 -0.28 -5.20
CA LEU A 186 23.50 -1.31 -4.82
C LEU A 186 24.00 -2.06 -3.58
N ASP A 187 23.10 -2.30 -2.63
CA ASP A 187 23.40 -3.01 -1.40
C ASP A 187 22.70 -4.37 -1.32
N TRP A 188 22.72 -4.98 -0.13
CA TRP A 188 22.16 -6.32 0.10
C TRP A 188 20.62 -6.36 0.02
N THR A 189 19.94 -5.21 -0.02
CA THR A 189 18.48 -5.08 -0.20
C THR A 189 18.09 -4.93 -1.67
N ASP A 190 19.05 -4.74 -2.57
CA ASP A 190 18.81 -4.56 -3.98
C ASP A 190 19.05 -5.84 -4.77
N THR A 191 18.13 -6.18 -5.68
CA THR A 191 18.27 -7.35 -6.55
C THR A 191 17.96 -7.01 -8.00
N VAL A 192 18.88 -7.34 -8.91
CA VAL A 192 18.63 -7.28 -10.36
C VAL A 192 18.15 -8.63 -10.84
N VAL A 193 16.97 -8.66 -11.46
CA VAL A 193 16.31 -9.87 -11.93
C VAL A 193 16.16 -9.84 -13.44
N ASP A 194 16.57 -10.92 -14.10
CA ASP A 194 16.32 -11.14 -15.51
C ASP A 194 14.85 -11.51 -15.75
N VAL A 195 14.21 -10.81 -16.69
CA VAL A 195 12.82 -10.98 -17.12
C VAL A 195 12.71 -10.88 -18.64
N THR A 196 11.58 -11.30 -19.21
CA THR A 196 11.32 -11.10 -20.64
C THR A 196 11.16 -9.60 -20.92
N PRO A 197 11.84 -9.01 -21.91
CA PRO A 197 11.61 -7.61 -22.26
C PRO A 197 10.15 -7.33 -22.63
N GLY A 198 9.60 -6.22 -22.16
CA GLY A 198 8.21 -5.85 -22.47
C GLY A 198 7.57 -4.92 -21.46
N VAL A 199 6.25 -4.77 -21.56
CA VAL A 199 5.45 -3.96 -20.65
C VAL A 199 4.77 -4.86 -19.62
N TYR A 200 4.93 -4.54 -18.35
CA TYR A 200 4.38 -5.28 -17.23
C TYR A 200 3.25 -4.49 -16.57
N GLN A 201 2.12 -5.13 -16.35
CA GLN A 201 1.01 -4.60 -15.55
C GLN A 201 1.14 -5.10 -14.12
N PHE A 202 1.07 -4.17 -13.17
CA PHE A 202 0.97 -4.46 -11.75
C PHE A 202 -0.46 -4.19 -11.31
N THR A 203 -1.09 -5.17 -10.68
CA THR A 203 -2.42 -5.05 -10.06
C THR A 203 -2.24 -5.20 -8.55
N ASN A 204 -2.32 -4.10 -7.81
CA ASN A 204 -2.11 -4.06 -6.36
C ASN A 204 -3.45 -4.06 -5.61
N HIS A 205 -3.52 -4.90 -4.58
CA HIS A 205 -4.73 -5.25 -3.84
C HIS A 205 -4.84 -4.58 -2.46
N GLN A 206 -3.80 -3.88 -1.99
CA GLN A 206 -3.77 -3.39 -0.61
C GLN A 206 -4.93 -2.43 -0.26
N GLY A 207 -5.42 -1.70 -1.25
CA GLY A 207 -6.55 -0.78 -1.06
C GLY A 207 -7.93 -1.44 -1.12
N GLU A 208 -8.02 -2.73 -1.47
CA GLU A 208 -9.29 -3.43 -1.63
C GLU A 208 -10.03 -3.61 -0.31
N ARG A 209 -11.36 -3.60 -0.37
CA ARG A 209 -12.17 -3.84 0.81
C ARG A 209 -11.99 -5.28 1.27
N GLY A 210 -11.59 -5.45 2.53
CA GLY A 210 -11.37 -6.77 3.13
C GLY A 210 -9.98 -7.36 2.84
N PHE A 211 -9.05 -6.56 2.30
CA PHE A 211 -7.65 -6.99 2.21
C PHE A 211 -7.07 -7.15 3.63
N GLU A 212 -6.61 -8.36 3.95
CA GLU A 212 -6.04 -8.72 5.26
C GLU A 212 -4.53 -8.82 5.16
N ALA A 213 -3.88 -7.66 5.26
CA ALA A 213 -2.42 -7.55 5.11
C ALA A 213 -1.62 -8.26 6.22
N ASP A 214 -2.25 -8.53 7.36
CA ASP A 214 -1.68 -9.23 8.52
C ASP A 214 -2.21 -10.67 8.65
N SER A 215 -2.78 -11.23 7.57
CA SER A 215 -3.22 -12.62 7.56
C SER A 215 -2.06 -13.56 7.88
N ALA A 216 -2.36 -14.65 8.60
CA ALA A 216 -1.41 -15.74 8.84
C ALA A 216 -1.20 -16.61 7.58
N GLU A 217 -2.09 -16.50 6.59
CA GLU A 217 -1.95 -17.14 5.28
C GLU A 217 -1.08 -16.28 4.34
N THR A 218 -0.77 -16.82 3.16
CA THR A 218 -0.05 -16.06 2.13
C THR A 218 -0.85 -14.82 1.71
N VAL A 219 -0.24 -13.65 1.86
CA VAL A 219 -0.81 -12.36 1.43
C VAL A 219 -0.19 -11.96 0.10
N ILE A 220 -1.01 -11.82 -0.94
CA ILE A 220 -0.57 -11.31 -2.25
C ILE A 220 -0.89 -9.82 -2.33
N PHE A 221 0.15 -8.98 -2.26
CA PHE A 221 0.00 -7.52 -2.37
C PHE A 221 -0.21 -7.09 -3.82
N ALA A 222 0.48 -7.73 -4.77
CA ALA A 222 0.31 -7.43 -6.18
C ALA A 222 0.53 -8.64 -7.08
N HIS A 223 -0.27 -8.70 -8.14
CA HIS A 223 0.00 -9.54 -9.31
C HIS A 223 0.75 -8.73 -10.37
N VAL A 224 1.69 -9.37 -11.06
CA VAL A 224 2.50 -8.76 -12.11
C VAL A 224 2.51 -9.65 -13.34
N GLU A 225 2.07 -9.12 -14.47
CA GLU A 225 1.96 -9.86 -15.73
C GLU A 225 2.51 -9.06 -16.91
N ARG A 226 3.20 -9.72 -17.84
CA ARG A 226 3.61 -9.08 -19.09
C ARG A 226 2.41 -8.98 -20.04
N ILE A 227 2.16 -7.76 -20.55
CA ILE A 227 1.01 -7.46 -21.42
C ILE A 227 1.40 -7.06 -22.85
N ALA A 228 2.68 -6.75 -23.10
CA ALA A 228 3.22 -6.44 -24.43
C ALA A 228 4.70 -6.81 -24.53
#